data_AF-A0A8J1URQ8-F1
#
_entry.id   AF-A0A8J1URQ8-F1
#
_cell.length_a   1.000
_cell.length_b   1.000
_cell.length_c   1.000
_cell.angle_alpha   90.00
_cell.angle_beta   90.00
_cell.angle_gamma   90.00
#
_symmetry.space_group_name_H-M   'P 1'
#
loop_
_entity.id
_entity.type
_entity.pdbx_description
1 polymer ?
#
loop_
_entity_poly.entity_id
_entity_poly.type
_entity_poly.pdbx_seq_one_letter_code
_entity_poly.pdbx_strand_id
1 'polypeptide(L)'
;MEEFNPHIYAQQISPDEYKRQAQVETEQQVKQLRQSDEYQRWINTCRTCGVCWYEGGVSPGCSECGGHPMTRPCPICSGMCNKIWNRDTDMSHSYSQAHWDGECALPIEQQQAHMLMALTGTSDSITEAMKDLSSSSND
;
A
#
# COMPACT_ATOMS: atom_id res chain seq x y z
N MET A 1 -30.31 34.54 -4.69
CA MET A 1 -29.13 34.49 -3.82
C MET A 1 -29.58 33.82 -2.54
N GLU A 2 -29.38 32.51 -2.43
CA GLU A 2 -29.72 31.76 -1.22
C GLU A 2 -28.67 32.06 -0.14
N GLU A 3 -29.13 32.52 1.01
CA GLU A 3 -28.27 32.86 2.14
C GLU A 3 -27.58 31.60 2.67
N PHE A 4 -26.25 31.64 2.69
CA PHE A 4 -25.42 30.61 3.28
C PHE A 4 -25.70 30.57 4.79
N ASN A 5 -26.44 29.56 5.25
CA ASN A 5 -26.68 29.30 6.67
C ASN A 5 -25.66 28.26 7.19
N PRO A 6 -24.57 28.68 7.85
CA PRO A 6 -23.52 27.79 8.31
C PRO A 6 -23.95 26.82 9.44
N HIS A 7 -25.16 26.97 10.00
CA HIS A 7 -25.64 26.11 11.10
C HIS A 7 -26.12 24.71 10.67
N ILE A 8 -26.18 24.40 9.37
CA ILE A 8 -26.75 23.13 8.91
C ILE A 8 -25.79 21.93 9.09
N TYR A 9 -24.48 22.17 9.26
CA TYR A 9 -23.48 21.09 9.19
C TYR A 9 -23.06 20.49 10.54
N ALA A 10 -23.54 21.01 11.66
CA ALA A 10 -23.24 20.48 12.99
C ALA A 10 -24.50 20.46 13.86
N GLN A 11 -25.46 19.59 13.53
CA GLN A 11 -26.55 19.29 14.45
C GLN A 11 -25.96 18.65 15.72
N GLN A 12 -26.02 19.38 16.83
CA GLN A 12 -25.65 18.85 18.13
C GLN A 12 -26.69 17.81 18.54
N ILE A 13 -26.26 16.55 18.64
CA ILE A 13 -27.10 15.50 19.21
C ILE A 13 -27.24 15.71 20.72
N SER A 14 -28.39 15.34 21.28
CA SER A 14 -28.58 15.45 22.73
C SER A 14 -27.62 14.49 23.44
N PRO A 15 -27.24 14.76 24.71
CA PRO A 15 -26.44 13.82 25.50
C PRO A 15 -27.05 12.42 25.58
N ASP A 16 -28.38 12.30 25.54
CA ASP A 16 -29.07 11.02 25.56
C ASP A 16 -29.08 10.33 24.19
N GLU A 17 -29.12 11.08 23.09
CA GLU A 17 -28.88 10.55 21.74
C GLU A 17 -27.43 10.09 21.60
N TYR A 18 -26.47 10.89 22.07
CA TYR A 18 -25.06 10.50 22.14
C TYR A 18 -24.88 9.22 22.95
N LYS A 19 -25.49 9.09 24.13
CA LYS A 19 -25.43 7.85 24.93
C LYS A 19 -26.09 6.66 24.25
N ARG A 20 -27.19 6.87 23.50
CA ARG A 20 -27.85 5.80 22.72
C ARG A 20 -26.99 5.33 21.55
N GLN A 21 -26.30 6.26 20.89
CA GLN A 21 -25.42 5.97 19.75
C GLN A 21 -24.03 5.48 20.17
N ALA A 22 -23.53 5.95 21.32
CA ALA A 22 -22.31 5.49 21.94
C ALA A 22 -22.54 4.12 22.58
N GLN A 23 -22.76 3.12 21.73
CA GLN A 23 -22.54 1.74 22.11
C GLN A 23 -21.07 1.62 22.48
N VAL A 24 -20.81 1.48 23.78
CA VAL A 24 -19.48 1.14 24.28
C VAL A 24 -19.28 -0.33 23.98
N GLU A 25 -18.83 -0.62 22.77
CA GLU A 25 -18.35 -1.94 22.40
C GLU A 25 -17.14 -2.25 23.30
N THR A 26 -17.17 -3.41 23.93
CA THR A 26 -16.03 -3.87 24.72
C THR A 26 -14.83 -4.10 23.81
N GLU A 27 -13.62 -3.99 24.35
CA GLU A 27 -12.38 -4.30 23.60
C GLU A 27 -12.44 -5.70 22.96
N GLN A 28 -13.10 -6.65 23.63
CA GLN A 28 -13.32 -8.00 23.13
C GLN A 28 -14.25 -8.03 21.90
N GLN A 29 -15.37 -7.30 21.93
CA GLN A 29 -16.29 -7.21 20.79
C GLN A 29 -15.61 -6.56 19.59
N VAL A 30 -14.88 -5.45 19.80
CA VAL A 30 -14.12 -4.79 18.73
C VAL A 30 -13.08 -5.74 18.13
N LYS A 31 -12.39 -6.52 18.97
CA LYS A 31 -11.42 -7.52 18.51
C LYS A 31 -12.09 -8.63 17.69
N GLN A 32 -13.24 -9.13 18.12
CA GLN A 32 -14.01 -10.13 17.36
C GLN A 32 -14.47 -9.57 16.01
N LEU A 33 -14.98 -8.35 15.97
CA LEU A 33 -15.39 -7.68 14.73
C LEU A 33 -14.23 -7.54 13.75
N ARG A 34 -13.06 -7.11 14.22
CA ARG A 34 -11.84 -7.02 13.39
C ARG A 34 -11.37 -8.37 12.87
N GLN A 35 -11.67 -9.46 13.58
CA GLN A 35 -11.32 -10.82 13.18
C GLN A 35 -12.38 -11.46 12.27
N SER A 36 -13.55 -10.84 12.10
CA SER A 36 -14.59 -11.39 11.25
C SER A 36 -14.20 -11.36 9.78
N ASP A 37 -14.59 -12.40 9.03
CA ASP A 37 -14.32 -12.48 7.60
C ASP A 37 -15.00 -11.34 6.82
N GLU A 38 -16.15 -10.87 7.28
CA GLU A 38 -16.86 -9.74 6.68
C GLU A 38 -16.01 -8.47 6.75
N TYR A 39 -15.50 -8.14 7.95
CA TYR A 39 -14.62 -7.00 8.14
C TYR A 39 -13.32 -7.16 7.34
N GLN A 40 -12.73 -8.36 7.33
CA GLN A 40 -11.51 -8.64 6.58
C GLN A 40 -11.68 -8.49 5.07
N ARG A 41 -12.82 -8.92 4.50
CA ARG A 41 -13.12 -8.67 3.08
C ARG A 41 -13.30 -7.19 2.80
N TRP A 42 -14.08 -6.51 3.63
CA TRP A 42 -14.37 -5.09 3.47
C TRP A 42 -13.09 -4.24 3.51
N ILE A 43 -12.26 -4.42 4.55
CA ILE A 43 -11.04 -3.63 4.71
C ILE A 43 -10.02 -3.95 3.61
N ASN A 44 -9.95 -5.19 3.12
CA ASN A 44 -8.98 -5.59 2.10
C ASN A 44 -9.55 -5.53 0.66
N THR A 45 -10.61 -4.74 0.43
CA THR A 45 -11.14 -4.49 -0.91
C THR A 45 -10.53 -3.22 -1.48
N CYS A 46 -9.90 -3.33 -2.65
CA CYS A 46 -9.33 -2.20 -3.37
C CYS A 46 -10.37 -1.09 -3.59
N ARG A 47 -10.09 0.14 -3.14
CA ARG A 47 -11.03 1.26 -3.28
C ARG A 47 -11.11 1.80 -4.70
N THR A 48 -10.07 1.57 -5.50
CA THR A 48 -9.99 2.04 -6.89
C THR A 48 -10.75 1.13 -7.85
N CYS A 49 -10.66 -0.20 -7.69
CA CYS A 49 -11.25 -1.14 -8.66
C CYS A 49 -12.21 -2.18 -8.07
N GLY A 50 -12.40 -2.20 -6.74
CA GLY A 50 -13.39 -3.06 -6.08
C GLY A 50 -13.01 -4.53 -5.95
N VAL A 51 -11.83 -4.95 -6.40
CA VAL A 51 -11.37 -6.34 -6.21
C VAL A 51 -10.96 -6.59 -4.76
N CYS A 52 -11.30 -7.76 -4.23
CA CYS A 52 -10.94 -8.16 -2.87
C CYS A 52 -9.57 -8.85 -2.83
N TRP A 53 -8.58 -8.23 -2.18
CA TRP A 53 -7.24 -8.79 -2.01
C TRP A 53 -7.23 -9.99 -1.06
N TYR A 54 -8.11 -9.99 -0.05
CA TYR A 54 -8.24 -11.11 0.90
C TYR A 54 -8.65 -12.42 0.22
N GLU A 55 -9.38 -12.33 -0.89
CA GLU A 55 -9.77 -13.47 -1.73
C GLU A 55 -8.75 -13.78 -2.84
N GLY A 56 -7.59 -13.12 -2.83
CA GLY A 56 -6.51 -13.33 -3.80
C GLY A 56 -6.68 -12.57 -5.11
N GLY A 57 -7.69 -11.72 -5.24
CA GLY A 57 -7.96 -10.96 -6.46
C GLY A 57 -7.06 -9.73 -6.61
N VAL A 58 -6.68 -9.43 -7.85
CA VAL A 58 -5.98 -8.18 -8.25
C VAL A 58 -6.45 -7.74 -9.63
N SER A 59 -6.44 -6.43 -9.88
CA SER A 59 -6.72 -5.88 -11.21
C SER A 59 -5.42 -5.44 -11.90
N PRO A 60 -5.11 -5.94 -13.11
CA PRO A 60 -3.96 -5.47 -13.88
C PRO A 60 -4.02 -3.97 -14.15
N GLY A 61 -2.90 -3.27 -13.96
CA GLY A 61 -2.81 -1.82 -14.20
C GLY A 61 -3.40 -0.92 -13.11
N CYS A 62 -4.05 -1.48 -12.08
CA CYS A 62 -4.50 -0.68 -10.94
C CYS A 62 -3.32 -0.39 -9.98
N SER A 63 -3.03 0.89 -9.76
CA SER A 63 -1.94 1.36 -8.88
C SER A 63 -2.10 0.88 -7.44
N GLU A 64 -3.32 0.90 -6.92
CA GLU A 64 -3.64 0.44 -5.56
C GLU A 64 -3.47 -1.08 -5.43
N CYS A 65 -3.77 -1.84 -6.49
CA CYS A 65 -3.51 -3.28 -6.51
C CYS A 65 -2.01 -3.61 -6.62
N GLY A 66 -1.25 -2.91 -7.47
CA GLY A 66 0.20 -3.13 -7.59
C GLY A 66 0.62 -4.57 -7.93
N GLY A 67 -0.26 -5.34 -8.57
CA GLY A 67 0.05 -6.68 -9.11
C GLY A 67 0.07 -7.86 -8.13
N HIS A 68 -0.16 -7.63 -6.83
CA HIS A 68 -0.17 -8.70 -5.82
C HIS A 68 -1.34 -8.53 -4.83
N PRO A 69 -1.91 -9.60 -4.25
CA PRO A 69 -3.05 -9.51 -3.34
C PRO A 69 -2.59 -9.09 -1.92
N MET A 70 -2.81 -9.91 -0.88
CA MET A 70 -2.38 -9.59 0.50
C MET A 70 -0.89 -9.76 0.74
N THR A 71 -0.21 -10.56 -0.07
CA THR A 71 1.20 -10.88 0.12
C THR A 71 1.96 -10.83 -1.18
N ARG A 72 3.26 -10.58 -1.08
CA ARG A 72 4.18 -10.66 -2.21
C ARG A 72 5.59 -11.09 -1.80
N PRO A 73 6.40 -11.59 -2.74
CA PRO A 73 7.84 -11.77 -2.52
C PRO A 73 8.53 -10.43 -2.25
N CYS A 74 9.67 -10.48 -1.56
CA CYS A 74 10.47 -9.29 -1.25
C CYS A 74 10.72 -8.41 -2.49
N PRO A 75 10.26 -7.14 -2.49
CA PRO A 75 10.44 -6.22 -3.62
C PRO A 75 11.89 -5.80 -3.84
N ILE A 76 12.71 -5.81 -2.79
CA ILE A 76 14.11 -5.37 -2.87
C ILE A 76 14.94 -6.34 -3.69
N CYS A 77 14.81 -7.64 -3.42
CA CYS A 77 15.62 -8.69 -4.07
C CYS A 77 14.78 -9.64 -4.93
N SER A 78 13.60 -9.22 -5.36
CA SER A 78 12.68 -10.05 -6.17
C SER A 78 12.44 -11.46 -5.60
N GLY A 79 12.35 -11.56 -4.27
CA GLY A 79 12.10 -12.81 -3.57
C GLY A 79 13.31 -13.71 -3.27
N MET A 80 14.54 -13.35 -3.65
CA MET A 80 15.73 -14.19 -3.40
C MET A 80 16.00 -14.49 -1.92
N CYS A 81 15.56 -13.62 -1.02
CA CYS A 81 15.70 -13.82 0.42
C CYS A 81 14.58 -14.67 1.05
N ASN A 82 13.61 -15.14 0.25
CA ASN A 82 12.42 -15.90 0.67
C ASN A 82 11.53 -15.20 1.72
N LYS A 83 11.72 -13.91 1.97
CA LYS A 83 10.83 -13.13 2.84
C LYS A 83 9.56 -12.74 2.08
N ILE A 84 8.44 -12.87 2.78
CA ILE A 84 7.11 -12.45 2.34
C ILE A 84 6.83 -11.07 2.94
N TRP A 85 6.35 -10.16 2.10
CA TRP A 85 5.90 -8.84 2.50
C TRP A 85 4.37 -8.84 2.51
N ASN A 86 3.79 -8.27 3.56
CA ASN A 86 2.35 -8.17 3.72
C ASN A 86 1.88 -6.80 3.27
N ARG A 87 0.68 -6.72 2.70
CA ARG A 87 0.10 -5.46 2.30
C ARG A 87 -0.21 -4.60 3.52
N ASP A 88 0.21 -3.34 3.49
CA ASP A 88 -0.32 -2.30 4.36
C ASP A 88 -1.59 -1.76 3.71
N THR A 89 -2.74 -2.25 4.17
CA THR A 89 -4.05 -1.91 3.61
C THR A 89 -4.42 -0.46 3.87
N ASP A 90 -4.09 0.07 5.05
CA ASP A 90 -4.42 1.44 5.43
C ASP A 90 -3.64 2.45 4.58
N MET A 91 -2.33 2.21 4.39
CA MET A 91 -1.50 3.03 3.50
C MET A 91 -1.89 2.82 2.04
N SER A 92 -2.22 1.58 1.64
CA SER A 92 -2.64 1.31 0.26
C SER A 92 -3.86 2.14 -0.13
N HIS A 93 -4.85 2.22 0.76
CA HIS A 93 -6.02 3.04 0.58
C HIS A 93 -5.73 4.54 0.63
N SER A 94 -4.94 4.98 1.62
CA SER A 94 -4.64 6.39 1.86
C SER A 94 -3.96 7.04 0.65
N TYR A 95 -3.11 6.30 -0.05
CA TYR A 95 -2.36 6.79 -1.21
C TYR A 95 -2.89 6.29 -2.56
N SER A 96 -3.92 5.44 -2.57
CA SER A 96 -4.42 4.77 -3.78
C SER A 96 -3.30 4.09 -4.59
N GLN A 97 -2.30 3.56 -3.87
CA GLN A 97 -1.10 2.94 -4.40
C GLN A 97 -0.70 1.76 -3.51
N ALA A 98 -0.23 0.64 -4.07
CA ALA A 98 0.11 -0.52 -3.26
C ALA A 98 1.27 -0.22 -2.27
N HIS A 99 1.01 -0.37 -0.98
CA HIS A 99 1.99 -0.28 0.11
C HIS A 99 2.19 -1.63 0.79
N TRP A 100 3.41 -1.88 1.26
CA TRP A 100 3.83 -3.19 1.74
C TRP A 100 4.75 -3.06 2.95
N ASP A 101 4.46 -3.86 3.97
CA ASP A 101 5.28 -4.03 5.17
C ASP A 101 6.12 -5.30 5.07
N GLY A 102 7.42 -5.14 5.29
CA GLY A 102 8.35 -6.24 5.36
C GLY A 102 9.80 -5.76 5.37
N GLU A 103 10.71 -6.72 5.48
CA GLU A 103 12.14 -6.47 5.47
C GLU A 103 12.84 -7.48 4.56
N CYS A 104 13.89 -7.05 3.87
CA CYS A 104 14.74 -7.96 3.11
C CYS A 104 15.76 -8.63 4.04
N ALA A 105 15.95 -9.94 3.90
CA ALA A 105 16.93 -10.68 4.72
C ALA A 105 18.34 -10.75 4.09
N LEU A 106 18.59 -10.06 2.98
CA LEU A 106 19.96 -9.96 2.43
C LEU A 106 20.77 -8.90 3.19
N PRO A 107 22.11 -9.01 3.22
CA PRO A 107 22.99 -7.94 3.69
C PRO A 107 22.72 -6.61 2.98
N ILE A 108 22.91 -5.49 3.68
CA ILE A 108 22.56 -4.15 3.18
C ILE A 108 23.27 -3.81 1.87
N GLU A 109 24.52 -4.26 1.69
CA GLU A 109 25.29 -4.03 0.47
C GLU A 109 24.63 -4.73 -0.73
N GLN A 110 24.07 -5.92 -0.53
CA GLN A 110 23.34 -6.63 -1.57
C GLN A 110 21.99 -5.98 -1.85
N GLN A 111 21.28 -5.50 -0.82
CA GLN A 111 20.04 -4.75 -0.99
C GLN A 111 20.25 -3.50 -1.85
N GLN A 112 21.31 -2.74 -1.58
CA GLN A 112 21.67 -1.54 -2.35
C GLN A 112 21.97 -1.87 -3.81
N ALA A 113 22.72 -2.95 -4.07
CA ALA A 113 22.99 -3.41 -5.43
C ALA A 113 21.69 -3.73 -6.19
N HIS A 114 20.74 -4.46 -5.56
CA HIS A 114 19.46 -4.77 -6.20
C HIS A 114 18.59 -3.54 -6.44
N MET A 115 18.53 -2.60 -5.49
CA MET A 115 17.80 -1.35 -5.68
C MET A 115 18.38 -0.52 -6.82
N LEU A 116 19.71 -0.42 -6.92
CA LEU A 116 20.37 0.28 -8.02
C LEU A 116 20.03 -0.36 -9.37
N MET A 117 20.11 -1.69 -9.48
CA MET A 117 19.73 -2.41 -10.71
C MET A 117 18.27 -2.19 -11.11
N ALA A 118 17.36 -2.11 -10.12
CA ALA A 118 15.94 -1.89 -10.38
C ALA A 118 15.65 -0.47 -10.91
N LEU A 119 16.40 0.54 -10.47
CA LEU A 119 16.26 1.93 -10.93
C LEU A 119 16.88 2.16 -12.30
N THR A 120 17.98 1.47 -12.60
CA THR A 120 18.79 1.76 -13.79
C THR A 120 18.33 0.99 -15.02
N GLY A 121 17.35 0.08 -14.87
CA GLY A 121 16.63 -0.54 -15.97
C GLY A 121 17.57 -1.01 -17.07
N THR A 122 18.21 -2.17 -16.86
CA THR A 122 19.23 -2.80 -17.70
C THR A 122 20.65 -2.23 -17.53
N SER A 123 21.60 -3.14 -17.32
CA SER A 123 23.05 -2.87 -17.28
C SER A 123 23.57 -2.16 -18.54
N ASP A 124 22.89 -2.35 -19.67
CA ASP A 124 23.38 -1.92 -20.97
C ASP A 124 23.37 -0.39 -21.12
N SER A 125 22.33 0.28 -20.62
CA SER A 125 22.17 1.74 -20.71
C SER A 125 23.28 2.52 -20.01
N ILE A 126 23.75 2.03 -18.85
CA ILE A 126 24.87 2.67 -18.12
C ILE A 126 26.20 2.46 -18.84
N THR A 127 26.45 1.23 -19.31
CA THR A 127 27.73 0.93 -20.00
C THR A 127 27.87 1.68 -21.32
N GLU A 128 26.76 1.96 -22.00
CA GLU A 128 26.73 2.75 -23.23
C GLU A 128 26.96 4.25 -22.96
N ALA A 129 26.29 4.80 -21.95
CA ALA A 129 26.52 6.19 -21.51
C ALA A 129 27.96 6.46 -21.01
N MET A 130 28.62 5.45 -20.41
CA MET A 130 30.02 5.57 -19.97
C MET A 130 31.04 5.48 -21.12
N LYS A 131 30.69 4.83 -22.24
CA LYS A 131 31.57 4.78 -23.43
C LYS A 131 31.67 6.14 -24.12
N ASP A 132 30.59 6.90 -24.16
CA ASP A 132 30.56 8.25 -24.76
C ASP A 132 31.46 9.25 -24.01
N LEU A 133 31.59 9.10 -22.69
CA LEU A 133 32.49 9.93 -21.87
C LEU A 133 33.98 9.58 -22.05
N SER A 134 34.29 8.35 -22.45
CA SER A 134 35.69 7.91 -22.65
C SER A 134 36.25 8.27 -24.04
N SER A 135 35.39 8.62 -25.00
CA SER A 135 35.78 8.94 -26.37
C SER A 135 35.99 10.43 -26.62
N SER A 136 35.68 11.31 -25.66
CA SER A 136 35.81 12.78 -25.78
C SER A 136 37.17 13.34 -25.34
N SER A 137 38.17 12.50 -25.08
CA SER A 137 39.49 12.93 -24.57
C SER A 137 40.65 12.78 -25.56
N ASN A 138 40.38 12.69 -26.86
CA ASN A 138 41.41 12.78 -27.90
C ASN A 138 41.04 13.86 -28.93
N ASP A 139 41.30 15.12 -28.57
CA ASP A 139 41.70 16.20 -29.49
C ASP A 139 42.51 17.25 -28.71
#